data_AF-A0A662S5Z4-F1
#
_entry.id   AF-A0A662S5Z4-F1
#
_cell.length_a   1.000
_cell.length_b   1.000
_cell.length_c   1.000
_cell.angle_alpha   90.00
_cell.angle_beta   90.00
_cell.angle_gamma   90.00
#
_symmetry.space_group_name_H-M   'P 1'
#
loop_
_entity.id
_entity.type
_entity.pdbx_description
1 polymer ?
#
loop_
_entity_poly.entity_id
_entity_poly.type
_entity_poly.pdbx_seq_one_letter_code
_entity_poly.pdbx_strand_id
1 'polypeptide(L)'
;MMGERTKRLMNASSELGYGVKPMPKFVDFSRCRECGMCVTGCLYGAKWTAQRFLAEARKSGAKIMTEMHVEKVIHSNGEVRGVRVRGNSGRFNIESKNFILAAGGVGTPMILQRSGLNNAGDNLFADLFVNTFGIMDKGYMEEEIGMGTVIDQFHESDSFILSPILDTKVHMLLYLPFHKKLRAYRRYRTMGLMTKIKDDPSGSVEPNGTIHKSVTKDDRRKLEKGDQISREILLQAGVKESSLYTTGVRGAHPSGTASIGRVLNKD
;
A
#
# COMPACT_ATOMS: atom_id res chain seq x y z
N MET A 1 -9.11 -19.70 3.14
CA MET A 1 -10.37 -19.86 2.37
C MET A 1 -10.27 -18.89 1.19
N MET A 2 -10.48 -19.39 -0.03
CA MET A 2 -10.37 -18.60 -1.27
C MET A 2 -11.77 -18.52 -1.88
N GLY A 3 -12.23 -17.30 -2.18
CA GLY A 3 -13.52 -17.09 -2.81
C GLY A 3 -13.48 -17.43 -4.31
N GLU A 4 -14.67 -17.36 -4.93
CA GLU A 4 -14.89 -17.77 -6.31
C GLU A 4 -14.05 -16.95 -7.32
N ARG A 5 -13.92 -15.65 -7.08
CA ARG A 5 -13.16 -14.75 -7.97
C ARG A 5 -11.67 -15.10 -7.96
N THR A 6 -11.10 -15.34 -6.77
CA THR A 6 -9.70 -15.75 -6.65
C THR A 6 -9.47 -17.13 -7.27
N LYS A 7 -10.39 -18.09 -7.08
CA LYS A 7 -10.30 -19.43 -7.69
C LYS A 7 -10.31 -19.37 -9.22
N ARG A 8 -11.21 -18.57 -9.81
CA ARG A 8 -11.26 -18.37 -11.28
C ARG A 8 -9.95 -17.81 -11.83
N LEU A 9 -9.42 -16.77 -11.19
CA LEU A 9 -8.15 -16.17 -11.60
C LEU A 9 -6.98 -17.13 -11.43
N MET A 10 -6.98 -17.93 -10.36
CA MET A 10 -5.97 -18.97 -10.12
C MET A 10 -5.98 -20.05 -11.20
N ASN A 11 -7.17 -20.56 -11.56
CA ASN A 11 -7.32 -21.58 -12.61
C ASN A 11 -6.87 -21.03 -13.96
N ALA A 12 -7.38 -19.84 -14.35
CA ALA A 12 -7.00 -19.19 -15.61
C ALA A 12 -5.49 -18.91 -15.70
N SER A 13 -4.87 -18.49 -14.59
CA SER A 13 -3.44 -18.28 -14.53
C SER A 13 -2.65 -19.58 -14.69
N SER A 14 -3.11 -20.66 -14.06
CA SER A 14 -2.47 -21.98 -14.13
C SER A 14 -2.58 -22.60 -15.53
N GLU A 15 -3.73 -22.44 -16.20
CA GLU A 15 -3.92 -22.88 -17.59
C GLU A 15 -3.00 -22.15 -18.59
N LEU A 16 -2.67 -20.88 -18.31
CA LEU A 16 -1.69 -20.10 -19.06
C LEU A 16 -0.23 -20.41 -18.66
N GLY A 17 -0.01 -21.33 -17.72
CA GLY A 17 1.32 -21.73 -17.27
C GLY A 17 1.97 -20.81 -16.23
N TYR A 18 1.21 -19.93 -15.58
CA TYR A 18 1.72 -19.10 -14.49
C TYR A 18 1.64 -19.80 -13.13
N GLY A 19 2.73 -19.73 -12.37
CA GLY A 19 2.83 -20.29 -11.02
C GLY A 19 2.07 -19.43 -10.00
N VAL A 20 0.90 -19.89 -9.56
CA VAL A 20 0.09 -19.22 -8.54
C VAL A 20 0.35 -19.82 -7.16
N LYS A 21 0.62 -18.97 -6.17
CA LYS A 21 0.84 -19.38 -4.78
C LYS A 21 -0.14 -18.68 -3.84
N PRO A 22 -0.57 -19.31 -2.73
CA PRO A 22 -1.27 -18.61 -1.66
C PRO A 22 -0.40 -17.46 -1.11
N MET A 23 -0.98 -16.27 -0.94
CA MET A 23 -0.25 -15.15 -0.34
C MET A 23 -0.33 -15.24 1.18
N PRO A 24 0.81 -15.21 1.91
CA PRO A 24 0.79 -15.12 3.36
C PRO A 24 0.01 -13.88 3.84
N LYS A 25 -0.86 -14.07 4.84
CA LYS A 25 -1.65 -13.00 5.44
C LYS A 25 -1.53 -13.04 6.95
N PHE A 26 -1.35 -11.89 7.57
CA PHE A 26 -1.56 -11.71 9.01
C PHE A 26 -3.06 -11.61 9.32
N VAL A 27 -3.79 -12.69 9.04
CA VAL A 27 -5.23 -12.82 9.27
C VAL A 27 -5.49 -14.14 9.99
N ASP A 28 -6.21 -14.07 11.10
CA ASP A 28 -6.82 -15.24 11.71
C ASP A 28 -8.05 -15.66 10.90
N PHE A 29 -7.88 -16.70 10.09
CA PHE A 29 -8.94 -17.17 9.20
C PHE A 29 -10.13 -17.79 9.95
N SER A 30 -9.99 -18.20 11.22
CA SER A 30 -11.12 -18.69 12.02
C SER A 30 -12.12 -17.58 12.38
N ARG A 31 -11.66 -16.33 12.34
CA ARG A 31 -12.45 -15.12 12.66
C ARG A 31 -12.81 -14.30 11.41
N CYS A 32 -12.21 -14.60 10.27
CA CYS A 32 -12.40 -13.85 9.04
C CYS A 32 -13.82 -14.08 8.47
N ARG A 33 -14.49 -13.00 8.04
CA ARG A 33 -15.80 -13.05 7.38
C ARG A 33 -15.74 -12.80 5.88
N GLU A 34 -14.54 -12.85 5.30
CA GLU A 34 -14.28 -12.66 3.86
C GLU A 34 -14.87 -11.37 3.25
N CYS A 35 -15.13 -10.35 4.06
CA CYS A 35 -15.90 -9.16 3.66
C CYS A 35 -15.20 -8.24 2.63
N GLY A 36 -13.97 -8.53 2.21
CA GLY A 36 -13.21 -7.70 1.27
C GLY A 36 -12.74 -6.32 1.78
N MET A 37 -13.07 -5.94 3.02
CA MET A 37 -12.82 -4.60 3.57
C MET A 37 -11.44 -4.43 4.25
N CYS A 38 -10.47 -5.31 3.96
CA CYS A 38 -9.19 -5.33 4.67
C CYS A 38 -8.39 -4.01 4.61
N VAL A 39 -8.59 -3.22 3.55
CA VAL A 39 -7.93 -1.92 3.33
C VAL A 39 -8.48 -0.79 4.21
N THR A 40 -9.72 -0.92 4.70
CA THR A 40 -10.36 0.09 5.58
C THR A 40 -10.30 -0.30 7.06
N GLY A 41 -9.50 -1.31 7.40
CA GLY A 41 -9.47 -1.91 8.75
C GLY A 41 -10.42 -3.10 8.89
N CYS A 42 -10.11 -4.00 9.82
CA CYS A 42 -10.88 -5.22 10.05
C CYS A 42 -11.83 -5.06 11.24
N LEU A 43 -13.12 -4.94 10.96
CA LEU A 43 -14.17 -4.80 11.97
C LEU A 43 -14.32 -6.05 12.87
N TYR A 44 -13.91 -7.22 12.38
CA TYR A 44 -14.05 -8.50 13.08
C TYR A 44 -12.82 -8.87 13.94
N GLY A 45 -11.78 -8.03 13.92
CA GLY A 45 -10.52 -8.28 14.63
C GLY A 45 -9.72 -9.48 14.12
N ALA A 46 -10.02 -9.97 12.92
CA ALA A 46 -9.32 -11.09 12.28
C ALA A 46 -7.94 -10.69 11.72
N LYS A 47 -7.84 -9.49 11.12
CA LYS A 47 -6.57 -8.95 10.62
C LYS A 47 -5.74 -8.44 11.80
N TRP A 48 -4.47 -8.85 11.84
CA TRP A 48 -3.51 -8.33 12.82
C TRP A 48 -3.32 -6.81 12.64
N THR A 49 -3.17 -6.10 13.75
CA THR A 49 -2.85 -4.67 13.78
C THR A 49 -1.82 -4.39 14.86
N ALA A 50 -1.04 -3.33 14.67
CA ALA A 50 -0.07 -2.86 15.66
C ALA A 50 -0.71 -2.38 16.98
N GLN A 51 -2.05 -2.25 17.04
CA GLN A 51 -2.76 -1.86 18.27
C GLN A 51 -2.53 -2.86 19.42
N ARG A 52 -2.23 -4.13 19.12
CA ARG A 52 -1.88 -5.13 20.14
C ARG A 52 -0.65 -4.70 20.94
N PHE A 53 0.40 -4.23 20.25
CA PHE A 53 1.61 -3.73 20.90
C PHE A 53 1.37 -2.43 21.67
N LEU A 54 0.47 -1.56 21.21
CA LEU A 54 0.09 -0.36 21.97
C LEU A 54 -0.60 -0.72 23.30
N ALA A 55 -1.46 -1.74 23.29
CA ALA A 55 -2.12 -2.22 24.50
C ALA A 55 -1.11 -2.82 25.49
N GLU A 56 -0.14 -3.60 25.00
CA GLU A 56 0.96 -4.15 25.80
C GLU A 56 1.85 -3.04 26.38
N ALA A 57 2.28 -2.08 25.55
CA ALA A 57 3.09 -0.95 25.99
C ALA A 57 2.39 -0.14 27.10
N ARG A 58 1.07 0.10 26.96
CA ARG A 58 0.29 0.80 27.99
C ARG A 58 0.24 0.02 29.31
N LYS A 59 0.06 -1.31 29.25
CA LYS A 59 0.10 -2.18 30.45
C LYS A 59 1.46 -2.14 31.14
N SER A 60 2.54 -1.99 30.37
CA SER A 60 3.90 -1.83 30.88
C SER A 60 4.23 -0.39 31.33
N GLY A 61 3.26 0.52 31.37
CA GLY A 61 3.42 1.88 31.88
C GLY A 61 3.71 2.96 30.84
N ALA A 62 3.70 2.64 29.55
CA ALA A 62 3.85 3.66 28.51
C ALA A 62 2.66 4.63 28.47
N LYS A 63 2.94 5.92 28.33
CA LYS A 63 1.93 6.96 28.11
C LYS A 63 1.71 7.16 26.62
N ILE A 64 0.47 6.99 26.17
CA ILE A 64 0.07 7.21 24.78
C ILE A 64 -0.64 8.56 24.70
N MET A 65 -0.06 9.51 23.96
CA MET A 65 -0.63 10.83 23.74
C MET A 65 -1.09 10.93 22.28
N THR A 66 -2.39 11.04 22.07
CA THR A 66 -2.99 11.27 20.75
C THR A 66 -3.14 12.77 20.49
N GLU A 67 -3.41 13.15 19.24
CA GLU A 67 -3.58 14.56 18.84
C GLU A 67 -2.35 15.44 19.13
N MET A 68 -1.17 14.81 19.17
CA MET A 68 0.12 15.45 19.38
C MET A 68 0.93 15.38 18.10
N HIS A 69 1.11 16.53 17.43
CA HIS A 69 1.89 16.60 16.20
C HIS A 69 3.32 17.08 16.49
N VAL A 70 4.31 16.20 16.29
CA VAL A 70 5.73 16.56 16.37
C VAL A 70 6.12 17.39 15.14
N GLU A 71 6.50 18.65 15.34
CA GLU A 71 6.86 19.57 14.26
C GLU A 71 8.33 19.45 13.86
N LYS A 72 9.23 19.34 14.85
CA LYS A 72 10.68 19.19 14.66
C LYS A 72 11.38 18.66 15.92
N VAL A 73 12.60 18.17 15.74
CA VAL A 73 13.55 17.86 16.80
C VAL A 73 14.28 19.15 17.21
N ILE A 74 14.53 19.29 18.51
CA ILE A 74 15.36 20.33 19.11
C ILE A 74 16.69 19.67 19.48
N HIS A 75 17.78 20.17 18.92
CA HIS A 75 19.12 19.63 19.15
C HIS A 75 20.13 20.76 19.31
N SER A 76 21.24 20.45 19.99
CA SER A 76 22.39 21.35 20.15
C SER A 76 23.66 20.52 20.24
N ASN A 77 24.73 20.97 19.57
CA ASN A 77 26.05 20.32 19.56
C ASN A 77 25.99 18.83 19.15
N GLY A 78 25.13 18.48 18.18
CA GLY A 78 24.95 17.10 17.73
C GLY A 78 24.10 16.20 18.64
N GLU A 79 23.58 16.73 19.76
CA GLU A 79 22.75 15.98 20.69
C GLU A 79 21.30 16.43 20.66
N VAL A 80 20.36 15.47 20.66
CA VAL A 80 18.94 15.76 20.79
C VAL A 80 18.61 16.15 22.22
N ARG A 81 17.92 17.29 22.38
CA ARG A 81 17.45 17.81 23.68
C ARG A 81 15.95 17.64 23.87
N GLY A 82 15.20 17.66 22.79
CA GLY A 82 13.75 17.65 22.86
C GLY A 82 13.07 17.53 21.51
N VAL A 83 11.75 17.54 21.53
CA VAL A 83 10.91 17.71 20.34
C VAL A 83 9.95 18.87 20.56
N ARG A 84 9.69 19.64 19.50
CA ARG A 84 8.60 20.63 19.48
C ARG A 84 7.33 19.94 19.07
N VAL A 85 6.30 20.04 19.91
CA VAL A 85 5.00 19.40 19.72
C VAL A 85 3.91 20.46 19.64
N ARG A 86 2.94 20.25 18.76
CA ARG A 86 1.69 20.99 18.70
C ARG A 86 0.55 20.07 19.11
N GLY A 87 -0.08 20.38 20.23
CA GLY A 87 -1.32 19.74 20.70
C GLY A 87 -2.49 20.73 20.70
N ASN A 88 -3.63 20.31 21.26
CA ASN A 88 -4.85 21.13 21.30
C ASN A 88 -4.68 22.43 22.12
N SER A 89 -3.79 22.42 23.12
CA SER A 89 -3.48 23.59 23.97
C SER A 89 -2.37 24.49 23.40
N GLY A 90 -1.92 24.24 22.16
CA GLY A 90 -0.86 25.01 21.51
C GLY A 90 0.48 24.27 21.43
N ARG A 91 1.57 25.03 21.30
CA ARG A 91 2.93 24.51 21.11
C ARG A 91 3.69 24.43 22.42
N PHE A 92 4.38 23.31 22.65
CA PHE A 92 5.25 23.09 23.79
C PHE A 92 6.40 22.15 23.42
N ASN A 93 7.38 21.99 24.32
CA ASN A 93 8.50 21.06 24.11
C ASN A 93 8.35 19.84 25.01
N ILE A 94 8.79 18.68 24.53
CA ILE A 94 8.95 17.47 25.33
C ILE A 94 10.43 17.10 25.32
N GLU A 95 10.99 16.91 26.52
CA GLU A 95 12.38 16.50 26.73
C GLU A 95 12.43 15.03 27.15
N SER A 96 13.48 14.33 26.74
CA SER A 96 13.72 12.91 27.01
C SER A 96 15.20 12.61 26.80
N LYS A 97 15.66 11.47 27.29
CA LYS A 97 17.03 10.98 27.05
C LYS A 97 17.18 10.41 25.64
N ASN A 98 16.14 9.74 25.15
CA ASN A 98 16.14 9.04 23.87
C ASN A 98 14.91 9.42 23.06
N PHE A 99 15.06 9.51 21.74
CA PHE A 99 14.01 9.83 20.79
C PHE A 99 14.06 8.86 19.61
N ILE A 100 12.89 8.33 19.24
CA ILE A 100 12.73 7.44 18.09
C ILE A 100 11.69 8.08 17.17
N LEU A 101 12.08 8.42 15.94
CA LEU A 101 11.15 8.88 14.93
C LEU A 101 10.53 7.69 14.21
N ALA A 102 9.24 7.45 14.46
CA ALA A 102 8.46 6.38 13.83
C ALA A 102 7.28 6.94 13.01
N ALA A 103 7.47 8.08 12.35
CA ALA A 103 6.41 8.81 11.62
C ALA A 103 6.23 8.34 10.16
N GLY A 104 6.73 7.14 9.82
CA GLY A 104 6.66 6.54 8.48
C GLY A 104 7.54 7.25 7.44
N GLY A 105 7.50 6.76 6.19
CA GLY A 105 8.31 7.28 5.07
C GLY A 105 7.91 8.66 4.54
N VAL A 106 6.89 9.30 5.13
CA VAL A 106 6.48 10.68 4.79
C VAL A 106 6.67 11.61 5.99
N GLY A 107 6.17 11.24 7.18
CA GLY A 107 6.28 12.11 8.36
C GLY A 107 7.70 12.22 8.90
N THR A 108 8.47 11.12 8.88
CA THR A 108 9.86 11.11 9.39
C THR A 108 10.77 12.09 8.63
N PRO A 109 10.88 12.04 7.28
CA PRO A 109 11.73 12.99 6.57
C PRO A 109 11.28 14.44 6.74
N MET A 110 9.98 14.71 6.90
CA MET A 110 9.49 16.08 7.17
C MET A 110 10.02 16.61 8.50
N ILE A 111 9.98 15.79 9.56
CA ILE A 111 10.52 16.15 10.89
C ILE A 111 12.04 16.37 10.79
N LEU A 112 12.76 15.48 10.12
CA LEU A 112 14.23 15.58 9.96
C LEU A 112 14.63 16.85 9.21
N GLN A 113 13.99 17.15 8.07
CA GLN A 113 14.27 18.36 7.30
C GLN A 113 13.97 19.63 8.10
N ARG A 114 12.84 19.71 8.81
CA ARG A 114 12.51 20.85 9.71
C ARG A 114 13.46 20.97 10.90
N SER A 115 14.26 19.94 11.16
CA SER A 115 15.31 19.90 12.19
C SER A 115 16.70 20.22 11.63
N GLY A 116 16.82 20.54 10.34
CA GLY A 116 18.09 20.88 9.66
C GLY A 116 18.79 19.72 8.97
N LEU A 117 18.23 18.51 8.99
CA LEU A 117 18.76 17.35 8.25
C LEU A 117 18.15 17.31 6.84
N ASN A 118 18.65 18.19 5.98
CA ASN A 118 18.12 18.41 4.62
C ASN A 118 18.45 17.29 3.62
N ASN A 119 19.29 16.32 4.00
CA ASN A 119 19.60 15.14 3.19
C ASN A 119 18.51 14.05 3.30
N ALA A 120 17.50 14.24 4.15
CA ALA A 120 16.29 13.43 4.21
C ALA A 120 15.22 13.93 3.23
N GLY A 121 14.34 13.04 2.78
CA GLY A 121 13.21 13.35 1.89
C GLY A 121 13.35 12.76 0.50
N ASP A 122 14.57 12.55 -0.01
CA ASP A 122 14.82 12.00 -1.35
C ASP A 122 14.82 10.47 -1.41
N ASN A 123 14.97 9.89 -2.60
CA ASN A 123 14.95 8.44 -2.86
C ASN A 123 13.63 7.78 -2.48
N LEU A 124 12.52 8.51 -2.59
CA LEU A 124 11.20 7.94 -2.38
C LEU A 124 10.89 6.90 -3.45
N PHE A 125 10.58 5.69 -3.02
CA PHE A 125 9.83 4.68 -3.77
C PHE A 125 8.52 4.38 -3.04
N ALA A 126 7.50 3.92 -3.77
CA ALA A 126 6.15 3.79 -3.22
C ALA A 126 5.44 2.49 -3.56
N ASP A 127 6.15 1.53 -4.15
CA ASP A 127 5.60 0.34 -4.78
C ASP A 127 4.50 0.71 -5.78
N LEU A 128 4.89 1.29 -6.92
CA LEU A 128 3.92 1.70 -7.92
C LEU A 128 3.09 0.51 -8.42
N PHE A 129 1.82 0.74 -8.68
CA PHE A 129 0.91 -0.29 -9.17
C PHE A 129 -0.20 0.25 -10.06
N VAL A 130 -0.75 -0.65 -10.88
CA VAL A 130 -2.00 -0.48 -11.61
C VAL A 130 -2.93 -1.64 -11.31
N ASN A 131 -4.24 -1.40 -11.38
CA ASN A 131 -5.24 -2.47 -11.33
C ASN A 131 -5.88 -2.61 -12.70
N THR A 132 -5.88 -3.84 -13.21
CA THR A 132 -6.54 -4.22 -14.45
C THR A 132 -7.82 -4.97 -14.10
N PHE A 133 -8.96 -4.47 -14.56
CA PHE A 133 -10.28 -5.01 -14.27
C PHE A 133 -10.97 -5.49 -15.54
N GLY A 134 -11.75 -6.56 -15.41
CA GLY A 134 -12.69 -7.04 -16.42
C GLY A 134 -14.02 -7.45 -15.80
N ILE A 135 -15.08 -7.47 -16.60
CA ILE A 135 -16.44 -7.81 -16.18
C ILE A 135 -16.91 -9.03 -16.98
N MET A 136 -17.42 -10.06 -16.31
CA MET A 136 -18.04 -11.22 -16.96
C MET A 136 -19.43 -10.88 -17.50
N ASP A 137 -19.90 -11.60 -18.54
CA ASP A 137 -21.23 -11.40 -19.14
C ASP A 137 -22.40 -11.97 -18.33
N LYS A 138 -22.15 -13.00 -17.53
CA LYS A 138 -23.12 -13.60 -16.60
C LYS A 138 -22.40 -14.06 -15.33
N GLY A 139 -23.17 -14.46 -14.32
CA GLY A 139 -22.65 -14.96 -13.05
C GLY A 139 -22.64 -13.92 -11.94
N TYR A 140 -22.26 -14.38 -10.76
CA TYR A 140 -22.21 -13.62 -9.52
C TYR A 140 -21.07 -14.16 -8.66
N MET A 141 -20.28 -13.26 -8.07
CA MET A 141 -19.16 -13.55 -7.19
C MET A 141 -19.28 -12.67 -5.95
N GLU A 142 -19.32 -13.31 -4.79
CA GLU A 142 -19.32 -12.65 -3.49
C GLU A 142 -18.06 -11.79 -3.27
N GLU A 143 -18.11 -10.96 -2.23
CA GLU A 143 -16.90 -10.32 -1.72
C GLU A 143 -15.94 -11.39 -1.16
N GLU A 144 -14.64 -11.11 -1.22
CA GLU A 144 -13.61 -12.03 -0.73
C GLU A 144 -12.40 -11.25 -0.26
N ILE A 145 -11.46 -11.93 0.42
CA ILE A 145 -10.18 -11.30 0.79
C ILE A 145 -9.39 -10.89 -0.46
N GLY A 146 -8.95 -9.64 -0.49
CA GLY A 146 -8.06 -9.14 -1.53
C GLY A 146 -6.68 -9.80 -1.44
N MET A 147 -6.07 -9.99 -2.61
CA MET A 147 -4.72 -10.52 -2.75
C MET A 147 -4.55 -11.88 -2.06
N GLY A 148 -5.52 -12.79 -2.21
CA GLY A 148 -5.47 -14.13 -1.60
C GLY A 148 -4.41 -15.06 -2.20
N THR A 149 -4.01 -14.78 -3.44
CA THR A 149 -2.93 -15.48 -4.17
C THR A 149 -1.97 -14.47 -4.79
N VAL A 150 -0.79 -14.95 -5.21
CA VAL A 150 0.25 -14.16 -5.86
C VAL A 150 0.89 -14.96 -6.99
N ILE A 151 1.26 -14.25 -8.04
CA ILE A 151 2.19 -14.71 -9.08
C ILE A 151 3.46 -13.88 -8.90
N ASP A 152 4.51 -14.51 -8.38
CA ASP A 152 5.78 -13.89 -8.00
C ASP A 152 6.95 -14.27 -8.92
N GLN A 153 6.72 -15.12 -9.93
CA GLN A 153 7.77 -15.58 -10.85
C GLN A 153 8.48 -14.44 -11.62
N PHE A 154 7.82 -13.28 -11.75
CA PHE A 154 8.37 -12.11 -12.42
C PHE A 154 9.15 -11.18 -11.47
N HIS A 155 9.23 -11.50 -10.18
CA HIS A 155 9.87 -10.63 -9.20
C HIS A 155 11.37 -10.45 -9.49
N GLU A 156 12.08 -11.55 -9.74
CA GLU A 156 13.52 -11.54 -10.04
C GLU A 156 13.81 -11.08 -11.48
N SER A 157 13.03 -11.54 -12.46
CA SER A 157 13.30 -11.25 -13.88
C SER A 157 12.89 -9.85 -14.31
N ASP A 158 11.74 -9.38 -13.82
CA ASP A 158 11.07 -8.17 -14.32
C ASP A 158 10.64 -7.22 -13.20
N SER A 159 10.94 -7.51 -11.95
CA SER A 159 10.69 -6.62 -10.81
C SER A 159 9.21 -6.29 -10.60
N PHE A 160 8.31 -7.25 -10.81
CA PHE A 160 6.89 -7.08 -10.49
C PHE A 160 6.22 -8.37 -10.00
N ILE A 161 5.05 -8.22 -9.38
CA ILE A 161 4.17 -9.32 -8.99
C ILE A 161 2.75 -9.05 -9.49
N LEU A 162 1.98 -10.12 -9.70
CA LEU A 162 0.54 -10.04 -9.97
C LEU A 162 -0.26 -10.63 -8.81
N SER A 163 -1.40 -10.03 -8.51
CA SER A 163 -2.25 -10.52 -7.42
C SER A 163 -3.72 -10.12 -7.62
N PRO A 164 -4.70 -10.99 -7.30
CA PRO A 164 -6.12 -10.62 -7.34
C PRO A 164 -6.44 -9.43 -6.45
N ILE A 165 -7.25 -8.50 -6.94
CA ILE A 165 -7.72 -7.36 -6.16
C ILE A 165 -9.10 -6.89 -6.62
N LEU A 166 -9.89 -6.37 -5.69
CA LEU A 166 -11.11 -5.64 -5.98
C LEU A 166 -11.27 -4.44 -5.05
N ASP A 167 -10.87 -3.25 -5.53
CA ASP A 167 -11.00 -1.96 -4.83
C ASP A 167 -12.43 -1.68 -4.43
N THR A 168 -12.75 -1.31 -3.18
CA THR A 168 -14.14 -1.08 -2.66
C THR A 168 -15.02 -0.19 -3.56
N LYS A 169 -16.36 -0.30 -3.46
CA LYS A 169 -17.32 0.54 -4.22
C LYS A 169 -16.97 2.03 -4.12
N VAL A 170 -16.76 2.50 -2.89
CA VAL A 170 -16.43 3.90 -2.61
C VAL A 170 -15.10 4.29 -3.25
N HIS A 171 -14.07 3.44 -3.12
CA HIS A 171 -12.77 3.71 -3.73
C HIS A 171 -12.87 3.81 -5.26
N MET A 172 -13.56 2.87 -5.90
CA MET A 172 -13.84 2.90 -7.33
C MET A 172 -14.55 4.20 -7.76
N LEU A 173 -15.56 4.66 -7.02
CA LEU A 173 -16.29 5.89 -7.36
C LEU A 173 -15.44 7.16 -7.25
N LEU A 174 -14.39 7.14 -6.43
CA LEU A 174 -13.46 8.26 -6.23
C LEU A 174 -12.47 8.39 -7.39
N TYR A 175 -11.83 7.29 -7.83
CA TYR A 175 -10.79 7.36 -8.85
C TYR A 175 -11.26 7.05 -10.28
N LEU A 176 -12.41 6.41 -10.47
CA LEU A 176 -12.89 6.10 -11.83
C LEU A 176 -13.41 7.36 -12.55
N PRO A 177 -13.08 7.54 -13.83
CA PRO A 177 -13.71 8.55 -14.68
C PRO A 177 -15.23 8.43 -14.69
N PHE A 178 -15.94 9.55 -14.86
CA PHE A 178 -17.41 9.62 -14.79
C PHE A 178 -18.10 8.53 -15.64
N HIS A 179 -17.70 8.37 -16.89
CA HIS A 179 -18.26 7.38 -17.83
C HIS A 179 -17.98 5.91 -17.43
N LYS A 180 -17.11 5.65 -16.44
CA LYS A 180 -16.78 4.29 -15.94
C LYS A 180 -17.33 4.03 -14.53
N LYS A 181 -17.96 5.00 -13.86
CA LYS A 181 -18.45 4.84 -12.48
C LYS A 181 -19.49 3.73 -12.32
N LEU A 182 -20.26 3.42 -13.36
CA LEU A 182 -21.24 2.32 -13.32
C LEU A 182 -20.59 0.95 -13.05
N ARG A 183 -19.29 0.79 -13.33
CA ARG A 183 -18.51 -0.42 -13.00
C ARG A 183 -18.46 -0.69 -11.49
N ALA A 184 -18.47 0.35 -10.66
CA ALA A 184 -18.47 0.20 -9.20
C ALA A 184 -19.72 -0.53 -8.69
N TYR A 185 -20.84 -0.43 -9.41
CA TYR A 185 -22.07 -1.14 -9.08
C TYR A 185 -22.09 -2.59 -9.58
N ARG A 186 -21.19 -2.96 -10.49
CA ARG A 186 -21.09 -4.30 -11.11
C ARG A 186 -20.03 -5.21 -10.48
N ARG A 187 -19.52 -4.87 -9.30
CA ARG A 187 -18.47 -5.62 -8.57
C ARG A 187 -18.68 -7.13 -8.48
N TYR A 188 -19.92 -7.55 -8.30
CA TYR A 188 -20.30 -8.96 -8.22
C TYR A 188 -19.98 -9.74 -9.51
N ARG A 189 -19.65 -9.06 -10.61
CA ARG A 189 -19.20 -9.64 -11.88
C ARG A 189 -17.82 -9.16 -12.32
N THR A 190 -17.16 -8.36 -11.50
CA THR A 190 -15.85 -7.79 -11.79
C THR A 190 -14.76 -8.69 -11.22
N MET A 191 -13.74 -8.96 -12.03
CA MET A 191 -12.47 -9.54 -11.60
C MET A 191 -11.35 -8.52 -11.82
N GLY A 192 -10.32 -8.58 -11.00
CA GLY A 192 -9.21 -7.65 -11.10
C GLY A 192 -7.90 -8.28 -10.68
N LEU A 193 -6.83 -7.89 -11.37
CA LEU A 193 -5.45 -8.20 -11.05
C LEU A 193 -4.70 -6.88 -10.83
N MET A 194 -3.90 -6.85 -9.77
CA MET A 194 -2.96 -5.78 -9.49
C MET A 194 -1.62 -6.16 -10.08
N THR A 195 -1.04 -5.27 -10.89
CA THR A 195 0.38 -5.28 -11.24
C THR A 195 1.09 -4.34 -10.30
N LYS A 196 1.93 -4.88 -9.42
CA LYS A 196 2.70 -4.10 -8.44
C LYS A 196 4.19 -4.27 -8.73
N ILE A 197 4.91 -3.16 -8.88
CA ILE A 197 6.31 -3.14 -9.30
C ILE A 197 7.24 -2.73 -8.15
N LYS A 198 8.50 -3.15 -8.23
CA LYS A 198 9.61 -2.49 -7.55
C LYS A 198 9.98 -1.27 -8.38
N ASP A 199 9.45 -0.13 -7.99
CA ASP A 199 9.65 1.14 -8.69
C ASP A 199 11.00 1.77 -8.36
N ASP A 200 11.45 2.65 -9.26
CA ASP A 200 12.70 3.37 -9.07
C ASP A 200 12.58 4.36 -7.89
N PRO A 201 13.62 4.52 -7.05
CA PRO A 201 13.64 5.48 -5.95
C PRO A 201 13.87 6.91 -6.46
N SER A 202 12.95 7.42 -7.28
CA SER A 202 13.05 8.68 -8.02
C SER A 202 12.27 9.84 -7.39
N GLY A 203 11.52 9.59 -6.32
CA GLY A 203 10.69 10.62 -5.70
C GLY A 203 11.36 11.37 -4.55
N SER A 204 10.64 12.35 -4.03
CA SER A 204 11.00 13.10 -2.83
C SER A 204 9.78 13.52 -1.99
N VAL A 205 10.03 13.86 -0.73
CA VAL A 205 9.07 14.44 0.21
C VAL A 205 9.62 15.74 0.76
N GLU A 206 8.94 16.84 0.48
CA GLU A 206 9.31 18.18 0.96
C GLU A 206 8.95 18.41 2.44
N PRO A 207 9.53 19.42 3.12
CA PRO A 207 9.21 19.73 4.51
C PRO A 207 7.76 20.15 4.73
N ASN A 208 7.06 20.62 3.69
CA ASN A 208 5.63 20.98 3.73
C ASN A 208 4.70 19.77 3.54
N GLY A 209 5.24 18.59 3.20
CA GLY A 209 4.49 17.37 2.93
C GLY A 209 4.13 17.15 1.46
N THR A 210 4.58 18.02 0.55
CA THR A 210 4.46 17.80 -0.89
C THR A 210 5.27 16.58 -1.28
N ILE A 211 4.63 15.65 -2.00
CA ILE A 211 5.24 14.41 -2.46
C ILE A 211 5.43 14.51 -3.97
N HIS A 212 6.67 14.35 -4.42
CA HIS A 212 7.02 14.23 -5.83
C HIS A 212 7.33 12.78 -6.11
N LYS A 213 6.60 12.15 -7.03
CA LYS A 213 6.91 10.78 -7.47
C LYS A 213 6.55 10.61 -8.94
N SER A 214 7.57 10.64 -9.77
CA SER A 214 7.43 10.39 -11.20
C SER A 214 7.40 8.89 -11.48
N VAL A 215 6.65 8.51 -12.52
CA VAL A 215 6.70 7.17 -13.12
C VAL A 215 7.82 7.18 -14.15
N THR A 216 8.93 6.49 -13.87
CA THR A 216 10.07 6.45 -14.80
C THR A 216 9.74 5.63 -16.06
N LYS A 217 10.65 5.65 -17.04
CA LYS A 217 10.53 4.80 -18.23
C LYS A 217 10.57 3.32 -17.85
N ASP A 218 11.42 2.95 -16.90
CA ASP A 218 11.53 1.57 -16.43
C ASP A 218 10.29 1.15 -15.63
N ASP A 219 9.78 2.04 -14.76
CA ASP A 219 8.51 1.81 -14.05
C ASP A 219 7.36 1.53 -15.04
N ARG A 220 7.25 2.36 -16.08
CA ARG A 220 6.23 2.22 -17.11
C ARG A 220 6.34 0.88 -17.83
N ARG A 221 7.55 0.49 -18.24
CA ARG A 221 7.82 -0.80 -18.89
C ARG A 221 7.35 -1.98 -18.04
N LYS A 222 7.65 -1.98 -16.73
CA LYS A 222 7.23 -3.04 -15.80
C LYS A 222 5.70 -3.09 -15.65
N LEU A 223 5.06 -1.92 -15.51
CA LEU A 223 3.61 -1.80 -15.36
C LEU A 223 2.87 -2.27 -16.63
N GLU A 224 3.35 -1.88 -17.81
CA GLU A 224 2.77 -2.27 -19.10
C GLU A 224 2.89 -3.78 -19.33
N LYS A 225 4.06 -4.37 -19.03
CA LYS A 225 4.25 -5.82 -19.13
C LYS A 225 3.30 -6.59 -18.20
N GLY A 226 3.15 -6.17 -16.95
CA GLY A 226 2.21 -6.82 -16.04
C GLY A 226 0.74 -6.55 -16.38
N ASP A 227 0.39 -5.38 -16.94
CA ASP A 227 -0.96 -5.11 -17.46
C ASP A 227 -1.31 -6.06 -18.62
N GLN A 228 -0.38 -6.28 -19.55
CA GLN A 228 -0.58 -7.21 -20.67
C GLN A 228 -0.90 -8.62 -20.16
N ILE A 229 -0.07 -9.16 -19.26
CA ILE A 229 -0.30 -10.49 -18.67
C ILE A 229 -1.62 -10.53 -17.88
N SER A 230 -1.93 -9.45 -17.13
CA SER A 230 -3.20 -9.35 -16.40
C SER A 230 -4.42 -9.41 -17.34
N ARG A 231 -4.34 -8.79 -18.53
CA ARG A 231 -5.40 -8.86 -19.54
C ARG A 231 -5.56 -10.26 -20.09
N GLU A 232 -4.46 -10.95 -20.40
CA GLU A 232 -4.46 -12.33 -20.87
C GLU A 232 -5.13 -13.27 -19.85
N ILE A 233 -4.75 -13.17 -18.56
CA ILE A 233 -5.37 -13.96 -17.48
C ILE A 233 -6.86 -13.64 -17.34
N LEU A 234 -7.23 -12.36 -17.39
CA LEU A 234 -8.63 -11.96 -17.24
C LEU A 234 -9.49 -12.48 -18.40
N LEU A 235 -8.99 -12.43 -19.64
CA LEU A 235 -9.66 -12.99 -20.81
C LEU A 235 -9.83 -14.51 -20.67
N GLN A 236 -8.78 -15.23 -20.28
CA GLN A 236 -8.83 -16.67 -20.00
C GLN A 236 -9.85 -16.99 -18.90
N ALA A 237 -9.98 -16.12 -17.88
CA ALA A 237 -10.97 -16.26 -16.82
C ALA A 237 -12.43 -15.97 -17.28
N GLY A 238 -12.65 -15.59 -18.54
CA GLY A 238 -13.97 -15.37 -19.12
C GLY A 238 -14.54 -13.96 -18.93
N VAL A 239 -13.69 -12.95 -18.71
CA VAL A 239 -14.17 -11.55 -18.79
C VAL A 239 -14.40 -11.13 -20.24
N LYS A 240 -15.31 -10.19 -20.46
CA LYS A 240 -15.53 -9.60 -21.79
C LYS A 240 -14.37 -8.69 -22.16
N GLU A 241 -13.77 -8.87 -23.34
CA GLU A 241 -12.66 -8.05 -23.82
C GLU A 241 -13.00 -6.55 -23.84
N SER A 242 -14.18 -6.18 -24.34
CA SER A 242 -14.64 -4.78 -24.38
C SER A 242 -14.84 -4.16 -22.98
N SER A 243 -14.79 -4.97 -21.92
CA SER A 243 -14.90 -4.52 -20.53
C SER A 243 -13.55 -4.30 -19.87
N LEU A 244 -12.42 -4.67 -20.48
CA LEU A 244 -11.11 -4.50 -19.89
C LEU A 244 -10.79 -3.03 -19.62
N TYR A 245 -10.18 -2.75 -18.47
CA TYR A 245 -9.76 -1.40 -18.09
C TYR A 245 -8.64 -1.43 -17.05
N THR A 246 -7.61 -0.65 -17.31
CA THR A 246 -6.47 -0.45 -16.41
C THR A 246 -6.57 0.93 -15.77
N THR A 247 -6.39 1.01 -14.45
CA THR A 247 -6.42 2.29 -13.72
C THR A 247 -5.19 3.14 -14.04
N GLY A 248 -5.24 4.43 -13.66
CA GLY A 248 -4.02 5.22 -13.52
C GLY A 248 -3.06 4.60 -12.49
N VAL A 249 -1.78 4.97 -12.60
CA VAL A 249 -0.72 4.51 -11.69
C VAL A 249 -0.95 5.10 -10.30
N ARG A 250 -0.77 4.27 -9.27
CA ARG A 250 -0.88 4.64 -7.85
C ARG A 250 0.33 4.10 -7.07
N GLY A 251 0.56 4.62 -5.87
CA GLY A 251 1.56 4.12 -4.92
C GLY A 251 0.93 3.79 -3.57
N ALA A 252 1.50 2.83 -2.84
CA ALA A 252 0.94 2.32 -1.58
C ALA A 252 1.89 2.47 -0.38
N HIS A 253 3.20 2.31 -0.56
CA HIS A 253 4.15 2.18 0.56
C HIS A 253 5.31 3.18 0.44
N PRO A 254 5.07 4.48 0.70
CA PRO A 254 6.12 5.50 0.62
C PRO A 254 7.28 5.17 1.57
N SER A 255 8.47 5.00 1.00
CA SER A 255 9.66 4.47 1.66
C SER A 255 10.95 5.06 1.07
N GLY A 256 12.11 4.86 1.73
CA GLY A 256 13.43 5.27 1.21
C GLY A 256 13.90 6.67 1.59
N THR A 257 12.98 7.51 2.08
CA THR A 257 13.17 8.95 2.37
C THR A 257 14.04 9.27 3.59
N ALA A 258 14.34 8.29 4.42
CA ALA A 258 15.32 8.39 5.51
C ALA A 258 16.13 7.08 5.55
N SER A 259 16.90 6.82 4.50
CA SER A 259 17.56 5.54 4.27
C SER A 259 18.79 5.32 5.14
N ILE A 260 18.97 4.07 5.58
CA ILE A 260 20.20 3.56 6.20
C ILE A 260 21.36 3.68 5.20
N GLY A 261 22.51 4.14 5.67
CA GLY A 261 23.72 4.40 4.88
C GLY A 261 23.73 5.75 4.15
N ARG A 262 22.63 6.51 4.16
CA ARG A 262 22.54 7.86 3.55
C ARG A 262 22.15 8.92 4.57
N VAL A 263 21.04 8.70 5.26
CA VAL A 263 20.49 9.60 6.29
C VAL A 263 20.78 9.03 7.68
N LEU A 264 20.63 7.71 7.83
CA LEU A 264 20.86 6.99 9.07
C LEU A 264 22.14 6.16 8.96
N ASN A 265 22.78 5.88 10.09
CA ASN A 265 23.80 4.83 10.18
C ASN A 265 23.12 3.44 10.23
N LYS A 266 23.87 2.38 10.52
CA LYS A 266 23.38 1.00 10.53
C LYS A 266 22.72 0.58 11.86
N ASP A 267 22.84 1.40 12.88
CA ASP A 267 22.28 1.18 14.22
C ASP A 267 20.89 1.83 14.34
#